data_AF-A0A8H5K0U6-F1
#
_entry.id   AF-A0A8H5K0U6-F1
#
_cell.length_a   1.000
_cell.length_b   1.000
_cell.length_c   1.000
_cell.angle_alpha   90.00
_cell.angle_beta   90.00
_cell.angle_gamma   90.00
#
_symmetry.space_group_name_H-M   'P 1'
#
loop_
_entity.id
_entity.type
_entity.pdbx_description
1 polymer ?
#
loop_
_entity_poly.entity_id
_entity_poly.type
_entity_poly.pdbx_seq_one_letter_code
_entity_poly.pdbx_strand_id
1 'polypeptide(L)'
;MRTTIAAQFPEFGFLHPDDLEYRQDELSVVQKLRLLVIVAVSHRYSESCTADINNKNILFIANEVQKRVTSGPSLALIQTFLILSLCNWGDGDGFNAWMHCGIATRMAQGLLSTGFASCGKRETLSELEKRTLWTCFKMDRLLSCGKRRQAMFSDGDMHFSLPVNDTQFLFGQSPQAAPIDASLRSYGPDDHLVLLIQGLRIWSRVHTWIAEGGRRQPGMTEPEQCPFNETSDWSKMKQDLLKWRGSQDALMKYPATKVSVHAQRGQAERFGYINLVYYVSLLFLCREFIPFSPVDEVKPRGPIEPPLLKARGPDSFWLQNVFDLYDAASQISSLLSDLEHVGCPLRTPFSGLCAFSSTLWSIYGAAFPNFMGFTPSQTSDADSQAERTMAVLYHDEG
;
A
#
# COMPACT_ATOMS: atom_id res chain seq x y z
N MET A 1 -20.16 -0.69 -11.76
CA MET A 1 -20.27 -0.88 -10.29
C MET A 1 -19.32 -1.97 -9.77
N ARG A 2 -19.47 -3.24 -10.16
CA ARG A 2 -18.58 -4.37 -9.76
C ARG A 2 -17.10 -4.19 -10.16
N THR A 3 -16.85 -3.72 -11.38
CA THR A 3 -15.50 -3.42 -11.88
C THR A 3 -14.86 -2.25 -11.14
N THR A 4 -15.66 -1.32 -10.63
CA THR A 4 -15.15 -0.06 -10.09
C THR A 4 -14.46 -0.27 -8.75
N ILE A 5 -15.11 -0.90 -7.76
CA ILE A 5 -14.51 -1.05 -6.41
C ILE A 5 -13.32 -2.02 -6.38
N ALA A 6 -13.42 -3.17 -7.05
CA ALA A 6 -12.33 -4.16 -7.06
C ALA A 6 -11.11 -3.67 -7.85
N ALA A 7 -11.30 -2.81 -8.85
CA ALA A 7 -10.21 -2.16 -9.56
C ALA A 7 -9.58 -1.04 -8.71
N GLN A 8 -10.39 -0.20 -8.06
CA GLN A 8 -9.90 0.92 -7.24
C GLN A 8 -9.15 0.44 -5.99
N PHE A 9 -9.48 -0.73 -5.44
CA PHE A 9 -8.88 -1.25 -4.20
C PHE A 9 -8.26 -2.65 -4.38
N PRO A 10 -7.12 -2.77 -5.09
CA PRO A 10 -6.40 -4.04 -5.28
C PRO A 10 -6.08 -4.80 -3.98
N GLU A 11 -5.98 -4.09 -2.87
CA GLU A 11 -5.74 -4.66 -1.55
C GLU A 11 -6.96 -5.40 -0.98
N PHE A 12 -8.17 -5.20 -1.50
CA PHE A 12 -9.41 -5.88 -1.05
C PHE A 12 -9.66 -7.19 -1.80
N GLY A 13 -8.71 -8.13 -1.66
CA GLY A 13 -8.71 -9.40 -2.39
C GLY A 13 -9.86 -10.37 -2.08
N PHE A 14 -10.72 -10.07 -1.11
CA PHE A 14 -11.89 -10.88 -0.75
C PHE A 14 -13.16 -10.52 -1.54
N LEU A 15 -13.16 -9.43 -2.32
CA LEU A 15 -14.29 -9.04 -3.15
C LEU A 15 -14.36 -10.01 -4.35
N HIS A 16 -15.32 -10.94 -4.31
CA HIS A 16 -15.52 -11.95 -5.34
C HIS A 16 -16.76 -11.64 -6.19
N PRO A 17 -16.74 -11.91 -7.51
CA PRO A 17 -17.91 -11.92 -8.38
C PRO A 17 -19.22 -12.39 -7.75
N ASP A 18 -19.19 -13.55 -7.12
CA ASP A 18 -20.34 -14.23 -6.53
C ASP A 18 -20.94 -13.46 -5.34
N ASP A 19 -20.21 -12.48 -4.78
CA ASP A 19 -20.73 -11.63 -3.70
C ASP A 19 -21.98 -10.85 -4.13
N LEU A 20 -22.17 -10.62 -5.43
CA LEU A 20 -23.34 -9.92 -5.98
C LEU A 20 -24.40 -10.87 -6.53
N GLU A 21 -24.14 -12.17 -6.56
CA GLU A 21 -25.07 -13.20 -7.03
C GLU A 21 -25.83 -13.78 -5.83
N TYR A 22 -26.85 -13.05 -5.36
CA TYR A 22 -27.64 -13.47 -4.21
C TYR A 22 -29.14 -13.35 -4.45
N ARG A 23 -29.91 -14.20 -3.75
CA ARG A 23 -31.35 -14.01 -3.57
C ARG A 23 -31.57 -13.26 -2.26
N GLN A 24 -32.27 -12.13 -2.33
CA GLN A 24 -32.44 -11.23 -1.18
C GLN A 24 -33.05 -11.91 0.06
N ASP A 25 -33.87 -12.93 -0.16
CA ASP A 25 -34.58 -13.67 0.89
C ASP A 25 -33.67 -14.65 1.66
N GLU A 26 -32.51 -15.00 1.12
CA GLU A 26 -31.58 -15.98 1.70
C GLU A 26 -30.51 -15.32 2.59
N LEU A 27 -30.44 -13.99 2.61
CA LEU A 27 -29.37 -13.26 3.29
C LEU A 27 -29.73 -12.90 4.74
N SER A 28 -28.81 -13.24 5.65
CA SER A 28 -28.81 -12.72 7.02
C SER A 28 -28.68 -11.19 7.04
N VAL A 29 -29.08 -10.57 8.15
CA VAL A 29 -28.95 -9.11 8.35
C VAL A 29 -27.51 -8.64 8.17
N VAL A 30 -26.54 -9.41 8.65
CA VAL A 30 -25.11 -9.07 8.53
C VAL A 30 -24.64 -9.13 7.08
N GLN A 31 -25.08 -10.13 6.30
CA GLN A 31 -24.76 -10.20 4.88
C GLN A 31 -25.40 -9.05 4.09
N LYS A 32 -26.62 -8.63 4.46
CA LYS A 32 -27.26 -7.43 3.90
C LYS A 32 -26.44 -6.16 4.17
N LEU A 33 -25.92 -5.99 5.39
CA LEU A 33 -25.05 -4.85 5.73
C LEU A 33 -23.76 -4.84 4.91
N ARG A 34 -23.14 -6.00 4.72
CA ARG A 34 -21.96 -6.15 3.86
C ARG A 34 -22.23 -5.70 2.43
N LEU A 35 -23.37 -6.09 1.87
CA LEU A 35 -23.74 -5.69 0.51
C LEU A 35 -24.02 -4.19 0.41
N LEU A 36 -24.76 -3.64 1.38
CA LEU A 36 -25.05 -2.21 1.44
C LEU A 36 -23.76 -1.38 1.47
N VAL A 37 -22.75 -1.80 2.25
CA VAL A 37 -21.47 -1.07 2.27
C VAL A 37 -20.74 -1.18 0.93
N ILE A 38 -20.68 -2.36 0.30
CA ILE A 38 -20.07 -2.52 -1.03
C ILE A 38 -20.73 -1.58 -2.05
N VAL A 39 -22.06 -1.52 -2.05
CA VAL A 39 -22.84 -0.66 -2.97
C VAL A 39 -22.59 0.82 -2.67
N ALA A 40 -22.64 1.25 -1.42
CA ALA A 40 -22.40 2.64 -1.05
C ALA A 40 -20.99 3.10 -1.46
N VAL A 41 -19.95 2.30 -1.18
CA VAL A 41 -18.58 2.64 -1.62
C VAL A 41 -18.47 2.65 -3.14
N SER A 42 -19.06 1.67 -3.82
CA SER A 42 -19.01 1.61 -5.28
C SER A 42 -19.72 2.80 -5.93
N HIS A 43 -20.78 3.33 -5.31
CA HIS A 43 -21.51 4.51 -5.79
C HIS A 43 -20.64 5.78 -5.74
N ARG A 44 -19.71 5.89 -4.79
CA ARG A 44 -18.75 7.00 -4.69
C ARG A 44 -17.90 7.17 -5.96
N TYR A 45 -17.63 6.07 -6.66
CA TYR A 45 -16.83 6.04 -7.88
C TYR A 45 -17.68 5.94 -9.16
N SER A 46 -18.99 6.14 -9.04
CA SER A 46 -19.92 6.20 -10.18
C SER A 46 -20.06 7.65 -10.66
N GLU A 47 -20.20 7.85 -11.98
CA GLU A 47 -20.50 9.17 -12.58
C GLU A 47 -21.80 9.79 -12.02
N SER A 48 -22.73 8.95 -11.56
CA SER A 48 -24.01 9.32 -10.98
C SER A 48 -23.99 9.52 -9.45
N CYS A 49 -22.81 9.76 -8.86
CA CYS A 49 -22.67 9.93 -7.41
C CYS A 49 -23.36 11.23 -6.96
N THR A 50 -24.18 11.15 -5.90
CA THR A 50 -24.66 12.32 -5.18
C THR A 50 -24.15 12.25 -3.75
N ALA A 51 -23.25 13.17 -3.39
CA ALA A 51 -22.54 13.15 -2.11
C ALA A 51 -23.50 13.04 -0.92
N ASP A 52 -24.62 13.76 -0.93
CA ASP A 52 -25.60 13.75 0.16
C ASP A 52 -26.27 12.36 0.36
N ILE A 53 -26.68 11.69 -0.73
CA ILE A 53 -27.30 10.36 -0.64
C ILE A 53 -26.27 9.33 -0.18
N ASN A 54 -25.05 9.40 -0.72
CA ASN A 54 -24.00 8.46 -0.35
C ASN A 54 -23.62 8.62 1.13
N ASN A 55 -23.48 9.85 1.62
CA ASN A 55 -23.18 10.15 3.02
C ASN A 55 -24.28 9.63 3.96
N LYS A 56 -25.56 9.82 3.61
CA LYS A 56 -26.69 9.27 4.38
C LYS A 56 -26.66 7.74 4.45
N ASN A 57 -26.35 7.08 3.33
CA ASN A 57 -26.24 5.62 3.28
C ASN A 57 -25.09 5.11 4.14
N ILE A 58 -23.91 5.70 4.02
CA ILE A 58 -22.73 5.35 4.84
C ILE A 58 -23.02 5.56 6.32
N LEU A 59 -23.65 6.68 6.70
CA LEU A 59 -24.01 6.94 8.09
C LEU A 59 -25.03 5.92 8.64
N PHE A 60 -26.04 5.56 7.85
CA PHE A 60 -26.99 4.52 8.22
C PHE A 60 -26.29 3.17 8.47
N ILE A 61 -25.40 2.77 7.56
CA ILE A 61 -24.63 1.52 7.66
C ILE A 61 -23.73 1.56 8.90
N ALA A 62 -23.00 2.66 9.12
CA ALA A 62 -22.13 2.82 10.28
C ALA A 62 -22.91 2.66 11.59
N ASN A 63 -24.09 3.29 11.69
CA ASN A 63 -24.96 3.15 12.87
C ASN A 63 -25.45 1.72 13.10
N GLU A 64 -25.81 0.99 12.04
CA GLU A 64 -26.23 -0.40 12.15
C GLU A 64 -25.09 -1.35 12.53
N VAL A 65 -23.91 -1.14 11.95
CA VAL A 65 -22.74 -1.95 12.22
C VAL A 65 -22.20 -1.67 13.63
N GLN A 66 -22.29 -0.43 14.12
CA GLN A 66 -21.90 -0.04 15.48
C GLN A 66 -22.66 -0.83 16.55
N LYS A 67 -23.94 -1.12 16.33
CA LYS A 67 -24.77 -1.95 17.23
C LYS A 67 -24.27 -3.40 17.36
N ARG A 68 -23.38 -3.82 16.46
CA ARG A 68 -22.88 -5.20 16.33
C ARG A 68 -21.41 -5.34 16.67
N VAL A 69 -20.74 -4.30 17.17
CA VAL A 69 -19.32 -4.31 17.54
C VAL A 69 -19.00 -5.38 18.58
N THR A 70 -19.91 -5.64 19.51
CA THR A 70 -19.77 -6.65 20.58
C THR A 70 -20.38 -8.00 20.22
N SER A 71 -20.90 -8.16 18.99
CA SER A 71 -21.35 -9.46 18.51
C SER A 71 -20.17 -10.40 18.30
N GLY A 72 -20.43 -11.72 18.31
CA GLY A 72 -19.42 -12.71 17.97
C GLY A 72 -18.79 -12.45 16.59
N PRO A 73 -17.54 -12.90 16.37
CA PRO A 73 -16.83 -12.63 15.13
C PRO A 73 -17.57 -13.28 13.95
N SER A 74 -17.75 -12.50 12.88
CA SER A 74 -18.40 -12.95 11.65
C SER A 74 -17.59 -12.45 10.47
N LEU A 75 -17.37 -13.30 9.47
CA LEU A 75 -16.64 -12.93 8.26
C LEU A 75 -17.27 -11.72 7.56
N ALA A 76 -18.60 -11.68 7.49
CA ALA A 76 -19.32 -10.56 6.89
C ALA A 76 -19.20 -9.26 7.70
N LEU A 77 -19.16 -9.32 9.04
CA LEU A 77 -18.89 -8.13 9.87
C LEU A 77 -17.46 -7.62 9.64
N ILE A 78 -16.46 -8.51 9.63
CA ILE A 78 -15.06 -8.15 9.37
C ILE A 78 -14.93 -7.41 8.04
N GLN A 79 -15.47 -8.00 6.97
CA GLN A 79 -15.44 -7.41 5.64
C GLN A 79 -16.18 -6.06 5.59
N THR A 80 -17.31 -5.94 6.31
CA THR A 80 -18.07 -4.68 6.40
C THR A 80 -17.24 -3.58 7.08
N PHE A 81 -16.61 -3.88 8.21
CA PHE A 81 -15.74 -2.93 8.92
C PHE A 81 -14.50 -2.54 8.11
N LEU A 82 -13.91 -3.47 7.35
CA LEU A 82 -12.79 -3.15 6.45
C LEU A 82 -13.19 -2.16 5.36
N ILE A 83 -14.34 -2.36 4.73
CA ILE A 83 -14.84 -1.46 3.68
C ILE A 83 -15.21 -0.09 4.27
N LEU A 84 -15.82 -0.07 5.47
CA LEU A 84 -16.13 1.19 6.15
C LEU A 84 -14.85 1.94 6.58
N SER A 85 -13.83 1.21 7.02
CA SER A 85 -12.51 1.76 7.34
C SER A 85 -11.90 2.47 6.13
N LEU A 86 -12.00 1.84 4.96
CA LEU A 86 -11.55 2.42 3.69
C LEU A 86 -12.31 3.69 3.31
N CYS A 87 -13.64 3.73 3.52
CA CYS A 87 -14.45 4.94 3.29
C CYS A 87 -13.93 6.12 4.11
N ASN A 88 -13.82 5.90 5.41
CA ASN A 88 -13.40 6.93 6.36
C ASN A 88 -11.99 7.41 6.04
N TRP A 89 -11.12 6.51 5.58
CA TRP A 89 -9.77 6.89 5.16
C TRP A 89 -9.82 7.81 3.92
N GLY A 90 -10.67 7.48 2.95
CA GLY A 90 -10.93 8.31 1.77
C GLY A 90 -11.64 9.64 2.05
N ASP A 91 -12.29 9.79 3.21
CA ASP A 91 -12.92 11.05 3.68
C ASP A 91 -11.99 11.89 4.55
N GLY A 92 -10.75 11.43 4.80
CA GLY A 92 -9.81 12.09 5.69
C GLY A 92 -10.07 11.84 7.18
N ASP A 93 -11.06 11.03 7.54
CA ASP A 93 -11.34 10.62 8.92
C ASP A 93 -10.44 9.44 9.33
N GLY A 94 -9.16 9.75 9.50
CA GLY A 94 -8.14 8.77 9.85
C GLY A 94 -8.36 8.09 11.21
N PHE A 95 -9.09 8.71 12.15
CA PHE A 95 -9.38 8.11 13.45
C PHE A 95 -10.43 7.00 13.31
N ASN A 96 -11.57 7.29 12.68
CA ASN A 96 -12.60 6.27 12.49
C ASN A 96 -12.16 5.18 11.50
N ALA A 97 -11.32 5.52 10.51
CA ALA A 97 -10.68 4.53 9.65
C ALA A 97 -9.87 3.53 10.46
N TRP A 98 -8.98 4.02 11.33
CA TRP A 98 -8.15 3.19 12.20
C TRP A 98 -8.97 2.38 13.19
N MET A 99 -10.00 2.97 13.82
CA MET A 99 -10.88 2.27 14.76
C MET A 99 -11.67 1.11 14.11
N HIS A 100 -12.29 1.35 12.96
CA HIS A 100 -13.01 0.29 12.24
C HIS A 100 -12.07 -0.83 11.76
N CYS A 101 -10.87 -0.49 11.28
CA CYS A 101 -9.85 -1.48 10.96
C CYS A 101 -9.47 -2.31 12.19
N GLY A 102 -9.30 -1.66 13.35
CA GLY A 102 -8.99 -2.34 14.61
C GLY A 102 -10.09 -3.31 15.05
N ILE A 103 -11.37 -2.94 14.91
CA ILE A 103 -12.50 -3.82 15.19
C ILE A 103 -12.48 -5.04 14.25
N ALA A 104 -12.31 -4.82 12.95
CA ALA A 104 -12.20 -5.89 11.96
C ALA A 104 -11.04 -6.86 12.32
N THR A 105 -9.88 -6.31 12.67
CA THR A 105 -8.69 -7.07 13.06
C THR A 105 -8.92 -7.88 14.34
N ARG A 106 -9.57 -7.32 15.37
CA ARG A 106 -9.90 -8.08 16.60
C ARG A 106 -10.90 -9.21 16.33
N MET A 107 -11.93 -8.96 15.52
CA MET A 107 -12.86 -10.01 15.11
C MET A 107 -12.16 -11.13 14.32
N ALA A 108 -11.25 -10.75 13.42
CA ALA A 108 -10.41 -11.68 12.66
C ALA A 108 -9.51 -12.54 13.56
N GLN A 109 -8.84 -11.95 14.55
CA GLN A 109 -8.08 -12.68 15.57
C GLN A 109 -8.96 -13.64 16.38
N GLY A 110 -10.20 -13.24 16.67
CA GLY A 110 -11.21 -14.11 17.26
C GLY A 110 -11.50 -15.36 16.41
N LEU A 111 -11.73 -15.19 15.09
CA LEU A 111 -11.95 -16.32 14.18
C LEU A 111 -10.74 -17.26 14.13
N LEU A 112 -9.53 -16.72 14.07
CA LEU A 112 -8.31 -17.52 14.08
C LEU A 112 -8.20 -18.33 15.38
N SER A 113 -8.48 -17.71 16.52
CA SER A 113 -8.41 -18.37 17.83
C SER A 113 -9.40 -19.53 17.96
N THR A 114 -10.61 -19.38 17.38
CA THR A 114 -11.60 -20.46 17.36
C THR A 114 -11.33 -21.53 16.29
N GLY A 115 -10.79 -21.13 15.15
CA GLY A 115 -10.54 -22.00 13.99
C GLY A 115 -9.28 -22.88 14.14
N PHE A 116 -8.22 -22.35 14.75
CA PHE A 116 -6.98 -23.10 15.02
C PHE A 116 -7.08 -24.02 16.24
N ALA A 117 -7.96 -23.74 17.20
CA ALA A 117 -8.18 -24.59 18.38
C ALA A 117 -8.81 -25.96 18.02
N SER A 118 -9.31 -26.14 16.80
CA SER A 118 -10.09 -27.31 16.39
C SER A 118 -9.31 -28.42 15.66
N CYS A 119 -8.11 -28.19 15.11
CA CYS A 119 -7.40 -29.27 14.41
C CYS A 119 -5.90 -29.02 14.28
N GLY A 120 -5.10 -29.81 14.99
CA GLY A 120 -3.67 -29.85 14.78
C GLY A 120 -3.34 -30.33 13.36
N LYS A 121 -2.66 -29.47 12.59
CA LYS A 121 -1.91 -29.74 11.34
C LYS A 121 -2.62 -29.60 9.99
N ARG A 122 -3.91 -29.27 9.88
CA ARG A 122 -4.52 -28.92 8.58
C ARG A 122 -5.11 -27.52 8.65
N GLU A 123 -4.66 -26.65 7.75
CA GLU A 123 -5.25 -25.32 7.59
C GLU A 123 -6.73 -25.47 7.23
N THR A 124 -7.63 -24.99 8.10
CA THR A 124 -9.09 -25.13 7.96
C THR A 124 -9.75 -23.91 7.32
N LEU A 125 -8.98 -22.84 7.07
CA LEU A 125 -9.48 -21.59 6.51
C LEU A 125 -9.80 -21.76 5.02
N SER A 126 -11.01 -21.37 4.63
CA SER A 126 -11.37 -21.16 3.24
C SER A 126 -10.53 -20.05 2.60
N GLU A 127 -10.42 -20.04 1.27
CA GLU A 127 -9.71 -18.96 0.55
C GLU A 127 -10.31 -17.58 0.81
N LEU A 128 -11.64 -17.50 0.99
CA LEU A 128 -12.31 -16.24 1.30
C LEU A 128 -11.93 -15.73 2.70
N GLU A 129 -11.83 -16.61 3.69
CA GLU A 129 -11.34 -16.27 5.03
C GLU A 129 -9.88 -15.79 4.97
N LYS A 130 -9.01 -16.52 4.25
CA LYS A 130 -7.60 -16.14 4.08
C LYS A 130 -7.46 -14.77 3.41
N ARG A 131 -8.17 -14.53 2.30
CA ARG A 131 -8.17 -13.23 1.61
C ARG A 131 -8.69 -12.10 2.50
N THR A 132 -9.68 -12.38 3.35
CA THR A 132 -10.19 -11.41 4.33
C THR A 132 -9.15 -11.09 5.40
N LEU A 133 -8.54 -12.11 5.99
CA LEU A 133 -7.52 -11.95 7.03
C LEU A 133 -6.27 -11.23 6.52
N TRP A 134 -5.81 -11.58 5.31
CA TRP A 134 -4.72 -10.86 4.66
C TRP A 134 -5.11 -9.43 4.28
N THR A 135 -6.39 -9.14 4.05
CA THR A 135 -6.86 -7.76 3.87
C THR A 135 -6.87 -6.98 5.18
N CYS A 136 -7.23 -7.60 6.31
CA CYS A 136 -7.03 -7.00 7.63
C CYS A 136 -5.56 -6.63 7.85
N PHE A 137 -4.63 -7.54 7.53
CA PHE A 137 -3.20 -7.26 7.61
C PHE A 137 -2.79 -6.05 6.76
N LYS A 138 -3.18 -6.03 5.48
CA LYS A 138 -2.80 -4.92 4.57
C LYS A 138 -3.37 -3.58 5.05
N MET A 139 -4.64 -3.53 5.45
CA MET A 139 -5.26 -2.32 5.98
C MET A 139 -4.63 -1.87 7.29
N ASP A 140 -4.31 -2.79 8.20
CA ASP A 140 -3.59 -2.49 9.43
C ASP A 140 -2.21 -1.88 9.15
N ARG A 141 -1.48 -2.39 8.14
CA ARG A 141 -0.19 -1.82 7.70
C ARG A 141 -0.32 -0.42 7.08
N LEU A 142 -1.41 -0.14 6.37
CA LEU A 142 -1.67 1.15 5.73
C LEU A 142 -2.15 2.22 6.74
N LEU A 143 -2.93 1.83 7.76
CA LEU A 143 -3.55 2.76 8.70
C LEU A 143 -2.75 2.95 9.99
N SER A 144 -1.85 2.03 10.33
CA SER A 144 -0.95 2.13 11.49
C SER A 144 0.26 3.04 11.23
N CYS A 145 0.11 4.04 10.37
CA CYS A 145 1.12 5.04 10.11
C CYS A 145 1.16 6.08 11.25
N GLY A 146 2.31 6.18 11.94
CA GLY A 146 2.61 7.25 12.89
C GLY A 146 2.98 6.79 14.30
N LYS A 147 3.49 7.72 15.11
CA LYS A 147 3.95 7.44 16.47
C LYS A 147 2.78 6.95 17.34
N ARG A 148 2.97 5.82 18.04
CA ARG A 148 1.97 5.17 18.93
C ARG A 148 0.75 4.56 18.22
N ARG A 149 0.79 4.36 16.91
CA ARG A 149 -0.20 3.52 16.21
C ARG A 149 0.43 2.16 15.90
N GLN A 150 0.49 1.31 16.91
CA GLN A 150 1.08 -0.02 16.75
C GLN A 150 0.14 -0.91 15.94
N ALA A 151 0.68 -1.51 14.88
CA ALA A 151 -0.03 -2.52 14.09
C ALA A 151 -0.48 -3.68 14.99
N MET A 152 -1.71 -4.13 14.80
CA MET A 152 -2.36 -5.14 15.62
C MET A 152 -2.01 -6.57 15.22
N PHE A 153 -1.57 -6.79 13.98
CA PHE A 153 -0.94 -8.04 13.58
C PHE A 153 0.58 -7.96 13.75
N SER A 154 1.14 -8.77 14.64
CA SER A 154 2.58 -9.05 14.58
C SER A 154 2.87 -9.83 13.29
N ASP A 155 4.02 -9.58 12.67
CA ASP A 155 4.45 -10.39 11.51
C ASP A 155 4.57 -11.88 11.85
N GLY A 156 4.77 -12.22 13.12
CA GLY A 156 4.81 -13.60 13.62
C GLY A 156 3.44 -14.26 13.80
N ASP A 157 2.34 -13.51 13.92
CA ASP A 157 1.04 -14.08 14.34
C ASP A 157 0.24 -14.71 13.18
N MET A 158 0.67 -14.51 11.93
CA MET A 158 -0.02 -15.01 10.73
C MET A 158 0.57 -16.34 10.27
N HIS A 159 0.26 -17.41 11.00
CA HIS A 159 0.74 -18.78 10.74
C HIS A 159 -0.07 -19.56 9.69
N PHE A 160 -0.86 -18.87 8.85
CA PHE A 160 -1.65 -19.48 7.78
C PHE A 160 -1.06 -19.16 6.40
N SER A 161 -1.44 -19.93 5.38
CA SER A 161 -0.88 -19.81 4.04
C SER A 161 -1.24 -18.50 3.36
N LEU A 162 -0.38 -18.10 2.42
CA LEU A 162 -0.66 -16.99 1.51
C LEU A 162 -1.88 -17.32 0.62
N PRO A 163 -2.62 -16.31 0.13
CA PRO A 163 -3.72 -16.55 -0.80
C PRO A 163 -3.25 -17.25 -2.07
N VAL A 164 -4.09 -18.12 -2.62
CA VAL A 164 -3.88 -18.63 -3.99
C VAL A 164 -4.02 -17.51 -5.01
N ASN A 165 -3.45 -17.73 -6.20
CA ASN A 165 -3.54 -16.75 -7.28
C ASN A 165 -5.00 -16.54 -7.73
N ASP A 166 -5.28 -15.43 -8.39
CA ASP A 166 -6.66 -15.07 -8.74
C ASP A 166 -7.36 -16.10 -9.62
N THR A 167 -6.65 -16.67 -10.61
CA THR A 167 -7.19 -17.71 -11.49
C THR A 167 -7.62 -18.94 -10.68
N GLN A 168 -6.79 -19.40 -9.74
CA GLN A 168 -7.12 -20.52 -8.86
C GLN A 168 -8.31 -20.21 -7.96
N PHE A 169 -8.40 -18.98 -7.43
CA PHE A 169 -9.53 -18.57 -6.60
C PHE A 169 -10.84 -18.54 -7.39
N LEU A 170 -10.83 -17.94 -8.59
CA LEU A 170 -12.00 -17.82 -9.47
C LEU A 170 -12.56 -19.19 -9.88
N PHE A 171 -11.70 -20.19 -10.09
CA PHE A 171 -12.12 -21.54 -10.49
C PHE A 171 -12.19 -22.54 -9.32
N GLY A 172 -12.03 -22.08 -8.07
CA GLY A 172 -12.09 -22.94 -6.88
C GLY A 172 -11.04 -24.06 -6.85
N GLN A 173 -9.88 -23.84 -7.45
CA GLN A 173 -8.82 -24.86 -7.55
C GLN A 173 -8.06 -24.98 -6.24
N SER A 174 -7.72 -26.22 -5.85
CA SER A 174 -6.86 -26.45 -4.69
C SER A 174 -5.43 -25.95 -4.93
N PRO A 175 -4.71 -25.48 -3.90
CA PRO A 175 -3.32 -25.07 -4.03
C PRO A 175 -2.49 -26.22 -4.60
N GLN A 176 -1.84 -26.00 -5.75
CA GLN A 176 -0.83 -26.95 -6.23
C GLN A 176 0.34 -26.96 -5.24
N ALA A 177 0.94 -28.14 -5.03
CA ALA A 177 2.11 -28.28 -4.16
C ALA A 177 3.16 -27.24 -4.56
N ALA A 178 3.67 -26.49 -3.57
CA ALA A 178 4.71 -25.49 -3.83
C ALA A 178 5.91 -26.17 -4.51
N PRO A 179 6.54 -25.54 -5.53
CA PRO A 179 7.75 -26.08 -6.13
C PRO A 179 8.80 -26.35 -5.05
N ILE A 180 9.62 -27.39 -5.27
CA ILE A 180 10.65 -27.90 -4.34
C ILE A 180 11.62 -26.78 -3.89
N ASP A 181 11.73 -25.70 -4.67
CA ASP A 181 12.49 -24.52 -4.32
C ASP A 181 11.61 -23.26 -4.34
N ALA A 182 10.95 -22.99 -3.21
CA ALA A 182 10.14 -21.78 -3.03
C ALA A 182 10.96 -20.48 -3.15
N SER A 183 12.30 -20.55 -3.10
CA SER A 183 13.18 -19.38 -3.21
C SER A 183 13.36 -18.87 -4.64
N LEU A 184 13.03 -19.69 -5.65
CA LEU A 184 13.12 -19.36 -7.08
C LEU A 184 11.78 -18.96 -7.72
N ARG A 185 10.69 -18.90 -6.94
CA ARG A 185 9.37 -18.54 -7.48
C ARG A 185 9.36 -17.09 -7.96
N SER A 186 9.14 -16.92 -9.27
CA SER A 186 8.79 -15.62 -9.84
C SER A 186 7.28 -15.40 -9.75
N TYR A 187 6.86 -14.24 -9.26
CA TYR A 187 5.45 -13.88 -9.07
C TYR A 187 4.95 -13.02 -10.24
N GLY A 188 3.85 -13.46 -10.85
CA GLY A 188 3.24 -12.82 -12.01
C GLY A 188 2.00 -11.96 -11.68
N PRO A 189 1.27 -11.51 -12.72
CA PRO A 189 0.06 -10.69 -12.56
C PRO A 189 -1.03 -11.33 -11.70
N ASP A 190 -1.19 -12.65 -11.77
CA ASP A 190 -2.23 -13.37 -11.00
C ASP A 190 -1.87 -13.53 -9.51
N ASP A 191 -0.61 -13.33 -9.14
CA ASP A 191 -0.10 -13.41 -7.76
C ASP A 191 -0.17 -12.05 -7.02
N HIS A 192 -0.89 -11.06 -7.55
CA HIS A 192 -0.87 -9.67 -7.06
C HIS A 192 -1.12 -9.54 -5.55
N LEU A 193 -2.00 -10.36 -4.95
CA LEU A 193 -2.25 -10.33 -3.50
C LEU A 193 -1.01 -10.71 -2.69
N VAL A 194 -0.26 -11.72 -3.13
CA VAL A 194 0.99 -12.13 -2.48
C VAL A 194 2.01 -11.00 -2.57
N LEU A 195 2.13 -10.38 -3.75
CA LEU A 195 3.02 -9.24 -3.96
C LEU A 195 2.65 -8.06 -3.07
N LEU A 196 1.36 -7.73 -2.94
CA LEU A 196 0.89 -6.67 -2.04
C LEU A 196 1.13 -6.99 -0.57
N ILE A 197 0.90 -8.21 -0.12
CA ILE A 197 1.18 -8.64 1.26
C ILE A 197 2.67 -8.45 1.59
N GLN A 198 3.55 -8.95 0.71
CA GLN A 198 5.00 -8.86 0.89
C GLN A 198 5.49 -7.40 0.84
N GLY A 199 5.04 -6.64 -0.16
CA GLY A 199 5.41 -5.23 -0.33
C GLY A 199 4.93 -4.36 0.83
N LEU A 200 3.68 -4.52 1.28
CA LEU A 200 3.13 -3.74 2.38
C LEU A 200 3.76 -4.09 3.74
N ARG A 201 4.27 -5.32 3.91
CA ARG A 201 5.11 -5.66 5.07
C ARG A 201 6.41 -4.84 5.09
N ILE A 202 7.09 -4.75 3.95
CA ILE A 202 8.32 -3.96 3.80
C ILE A 202 8.04 -2.48 4.00
N TRP A 203 7.02 -1.94 3.32
CA TRP A 203 6.56 -0.56 3.48
C TRP A 203 6.29 -0.23 4.94
N SER A 204 5.53 -1.07 5.66
CA SER A 204 5.24 -0.82 7.07
C SER A 204 6.51 -0.78 7.92
N ARG A 205 7.49 -1.66 7.68
CA ARG A 205 8.77 -1.65 8.40
C ARG A 205 9.54 -0.35 8.15
N VAL A 206 9.65 0.07 6.89
CA VAL A 206 10.29 1.33 6.49
C VAL A 206 9.60 2.52 7.14
N HIS A 207 8.29 2.60 7.00
CA HIS A 207 7.50 3.71 7.51
C HIS A 207 7.54 3.80 9.04
N THR A 208 7.45 2.67 9.74
CA THR A 208 7.56 2.62 11.21
C THR A 208 8.94 3.10 11.66
N TRP A 209 10.02 2.61 11.05
CA TRP A 209 11.37 3.04 11.39
C TRP A 209 11.54 4.56 11.24
N ILE A 210 11.03 5.15 10.16
CA ILE A 210 11.05 6.62 9.93
C ILE A 210 10.20 7.35 10.97
N ALA A 211 8.97 6.88 11.20
CA ALA A 211 8.03 7.50 12.15
C ALA A 211 8.54 7.45 13.61
N GLU A 212 9.36 6.46 13.96
CA GLU A 212 10.02 6.34 15.26
C GLU A 212 11.29 7.20 15.37
N GLY A 213 11.65 7.93 14.31
CA GLY A 213 12.72 8.90 14.28
C GLY A 213 13.86 8.53 13.32
N GLY A 214 13.79 7.36 12.67
CA GLY A 214 14.78 6.89 11.70
C GLY A 214 16.20 6.98 12.23
N ARG A 215 17.03 7.75 11.54
CA ARG A 215 18.43 7.99 11.90
C ARG A 215 18.61 8.78 13.20
N ARG A 216 17.56 9.46 13.67
CA ARG A 216 17.55 10.24 14.92
C ARG A 216 17.31 9.38 16.16
N GLN A 217 17.01 8.10 16.00
CA GLN A 217 16.90 7.18 17.14
C GLN A 217 18.27 6.98 17.84
N PRO A 218 18.30 6.68 19.15
CA PRO A 218 19.55 6.41 19.87
C PRO A 218 20.36 5.29 19.22
N GLY A 219 21.65 5.54 18.96
CA GLY A 219 22.57 4.55 18.36
C GLY A 219 22.50 4.42 16.83
N MET A 220 21.52 5.06 16.15
CA MET A 220 21.40 4.95 14.69
C MET A 220 22.42 5.79 13.89
N THR A 221 23.30 6.52 14.59
CA THR A 221 24.42 7.25 13.97
C THR A 221 25.77 6.58 14.15
N GLU A 222 25.84 5.44 14.87
CA GLU A 222 27.06 4.65 14.99
C GLU A 222 27.52 4.11 13.63
N PRO A 223 28.83 3.86 13.42
CA PRO A 223 29.37 3.36 12.16
C PRO A 223 28.67 2.09 11.63
N GLU A 224 28.21 1.21 12.52
CA GLU A 224 27.52 -0.03 12.19
C GLU A 224 26.10 0.20 11.65
N GLN A 225 25.46 1.30 12.04
CA GLN A 225 24.10 1.68 11.64
C GLN A 225 24.07 2.70 10.50
N CYS A 226 25.23 3.16 10.03
CA CYS A 226 25.31 4.01 8.85
C CYS A 226 24.78 3.27 7.61
N PRO A 227 24.10 3.97 6.68
CA PRO A 227 23.34 3.32 5.60
C PRO A 227 24.21 2.64 4.54
N PHE A 228 25.49 3.00 4.47
CA PHE A 228 26.51 2.36 3.62
C PHE A 228 27.14 1.12 4.27
N ASN A 229 26.72 0.75 5.48
CA ASN A 229 27.05 -0.53 6.10
C ASN A 229 25.96 -1.55 5.75
N GLU A 230 26.36 -2.68 5.16
CA GLU A 230 25.43 -3.72 4.70
C GLU A 230 24.57 -4.32 5.83
N THR A 231 25.08 -4.28 7.07
CA THR A 231 24.42 -4.87 8.24
C THR A 231 23.51 -3.88 8.99
N SER A 232 23.51 -2.60 8.61
CA SER A 232 22.61 -1.59 9.18
C SER A 232 21.14 -1.93 8.93
N ASP A 233 20.26 -1.46 9.82
CA ASP A 233 18.82 -1.71 9.68
C ASP A 233 18.26 -1.10 8.40
N TRP A 234 18.76 0.08 8.00
CA TRP A 234 18.43 0.71 6.74
C TRP A 234 18.85 -0.16 5.53
N SER A 235 20.08 -0.66 5.52
CA SER A 235 20.58 -1.50 4.42
C SER A 235 19.76 -2.78 4.29
N LYS A 236 19.43 -3.43 5.41
CA LYS A 236 18.55 -4.61 5.42
C LYS A 236 17.17 -4.31 4.83
N MET A 237 16.57 -3.16 5.16
CA MET A 237 15.30 -2.73 4.54
C MET A 237 15.41 -2.50 3.04
N LYS A 238 16.48 -1.85 2.57
CA LYS A 238 16.72 -1.66 1.15
C LYS A 238 16.97 -2.99 0.43
N GLN A 239 17.73 -3.90 1.01
CA GLN A 239 17.98 -5.24 0.46
C GLN A 239 16.70 -6.07 0.37
N ASP A 240 15.86 -6.07 1.40
CA ASP A 240 14.57 -6.76 1.37
C ASP A 240 13.65 -6.19 0.28
N LEU A 241 13.63 -4.87 0.11
CA LEU A 241 12.87 -4.20 -0.95
C LEU A 241 13.36 -4.61 -2.35
N LEU A 242 14.68 -4.63 -2.56
CA LEU A 242 15.28 -5.06 -3.83
C LEU A 242 15.06 -6.55 -4.09
N LYS A 243 15.13 -7.39 -3.07
CA LYS A 243 14.83 -8.83 -3.17
C LYS A 243 13.37 -9.06 -3.56
N TRP A 244 12.44 -8.34 -2.94
CA TRP A 244 11.02 -8.39 -3.32
C TRP A 244 10.77 -7.86 -4.73
N ARG A 245 11.47 -6.80 -5.16
CA ARG A 245 11.44 -6.35 -6.56
C ARG A 245 12.02 -7.42 -7.50
N GLY A 246 13.04 -8.16 -7.06
CA GLY A 246 13.68 -9.25 -7.80
C GLY A 246 12.78 -10.48 -7.99
N SER A 247 11.91 -10.80 -7.02
CA SER A 247 10.98 -11.94 -7.11
C SER A 247 9.80 -11.72 -8.07
N GLN A 248 9.60 -10.48 -8.53
CA GLN A 248 8.56 -10.15 -9.52
C GLN A 248 9.00 -10.58 -10.93
N ASP A 249 8.06 -11.10 -11.72
CA ASP A 249 8.22 -11.29 -13.16
C ASP A 249 8.52 -9.94 -13.86
N ALA A 250 9.21 -9.98 -15.00
CA ALA A 250 9.53 -8.78 -15.78
C ALA A 250 8.26 -7.98 -16.17
N LEU A 251 7.15 -8.68 -16.42
CA LEU A 251 5.85 -8.09 -16.72
C LEU A 251 5.29 -7.23 -15.58
N MET A 252 5.74 -7.44 -14.35
CA MET A 252 5.26 -6.69 -13.17
C MET A 252 6.09 -5.44 -12.84
N LYS A 253 7.11 -5.11 -13.67
CA LYS A 253 8.05 -4.03 -13.40
C LYS A 253 7.83 -2.82 -14.30
N TYR A 254 7.29 -1.75 -13.75
CA TYR A 254 7.34 -0.41 -14.36
C TYR A 254 8.77 0.16 -14.28
N PRO A 255 9.22 1.02 -15.22
CA PRO A 255 8.60 1.36 -16.51
C PRO A 255 8.89 0.37 -17.64
N ALA A 256 9.66 -0.71 -17.37
CA ALA A 256 10.04 -1.70 -18.39
C ALA A 256 8.81 -2.35 -19.05
N THR A 257 7.74 -2.55 -18.29
CA THR A 257 6.41 -2.92 -18.80
C THR A 257 5.47 -1.72 -18.73
N LYS A 258 4.80 -1.41 -19.85
CA LYS A 258 3.85 -0.30 -19.95
C LYS A 258 2.53 -0.61 -19.25
N VAL A 259 1.93 0.40 -18.61
CA VAL A 259 0.62 0.30 -17.94
C VAL A 259 -0.48 -0.15 -18.92
N SER A 260 -0.44 0.32 -20.17
CA SER A 260 -1.44 0.01 -21.20
C SER A 260 -1.59 -1.49 -21.50
N VAL A 261 -0.53 -2.29 -21.34
CA VAL A 261 -0.58 -3.75 -21.53
C VAL A 261 -1.41 -4.41 -20.43
N HIS A 262 -1.29 -3.93 -19.19
CA HIS A 262 -2.10 -4.40 -18.07
C HIS A 262 -3.53 -3.86 -18.14
N ALA A 263 -3.73 -2.65 -18.66
CA ALA A 263 -5.06 -2.08 -18.89
C ALA A 263 -5.90 -2.95 -19.84
N GLN A 264 -5.30 -3.47 -20.92
CA GLN A 264 -5.96 -4.41 -21.83
C GLN A 264 -6.43 -5.70 -21.15
N ARG A 265 -5.87 -6.05 -19.99
CA ARG A 265 -6.25 -7.21 -19.18
C ARG A 265 -7.11 -6.87 -17.97
N GLY A 266 -7.47 -5.59 -17.78
CA GLY A 266 -8.18 -5.13 -16.57
C GLY A 266 -7.34 -5.26 -15.29
N GLN A 267 -6.02 -5.12 -15.41
CA GLN A 267 -5.05 -5.32 -14.30
C GLN A 267 -4.19 -4.06 -14.03
N ALA A 268 -4.47 -2.94 -14.69
CA ALA A 268 -3.65 -1.72 -14.61
C ALA A 268 -3.51 -1.20 -13.17
N GLU A 269 -4.61 -1.15 -12.42
CA GLU A 269 -4.66 -0.66 -11.06
C GLU A 269 -3.82 -1.52 -10.11
N ARG A 270 -3.87 -2.85 -10.28
CA ARG A 270 -3.06 -3.81 -9.50
C ARG A 270 -1.57 -3.64 -9.80
N PHE A 271 -1.23 -3.53 -11.07
CA PHE A 271 0.13 -3.25 -11.53
C PHE A 271 0.63 -1.91 -10.97
N GLY A 272 -0.20 -0.87 -11.06
CA GLY A 272 0.06 0.45 -10.53
C GLY A 272 0.34 0.41 -9.04
N TYR A 273 -0.55 -0.18 -8.25
CA TYR A 273 -0.44 -0.23 -6.80
C TYR A 273 0.85 -0.94 -6.33
N ILE A 274 1.20 -2.07 -6.94
CA ILE A 274 2.44 -2.80 -6.60
C ILE A 274 3.68 -1.95 -6.89
N ASN A 275 3.71 -1.25 -8.03
CA ASN A 275 4.85 -0.40 -8.37
C ASN A 275 4.90 0.86 -7.50
N LEU A 276 3.75 1.45 -7.12
CA LEU A 276 3.69 2.54 -6.15
C LEU A 276 4.28 2.13 -4.80
N VAL A 277 3.94 0.94 -4.28
CA VAL A 277 4.53 0.40 -3.04
C VAL A 277 6.05 0.31 -3.13
N TYR A 278 6.60 -0.14 -4.26
CA TYR A 278 8.05 -0.21 -4.48
C TYR A 278 8.70 1.18 -4.42
N TYR A 279 8.23 2.11 -5.27
CA TYR A 279 8.86 3.40 -5.41
C TYR A 279 8.70 4.26 -4.16
N VAL A 280 7.53 4.26 -3.51
CA VAL A 280 7.32 5.04 -2.29
C VAL A 280 8.18 4.51 -1.13
N SER A 281 8.37 3.19 -1.04
CA SER A 281 9.28 2.60 -0.04
C SER A 281 10.74 3.00 -0.29
N LEU A 282 11.19 2.99 -1.55
CA LEU A 282 12.54 3.42 -1.92
C LEU A 282 12.75 4.92 -1.63
N LEU A 283 11.79 5.76 -2.02
CA LEU A 283 11.79 7.20 -1.77
C LEU A 283 11.92 7.50 -0.27
N PHE A 284 11.10 6.86 0.57
CA PHE A 284 11.12 7.06 2.02
C PHE A 284 12.46 6.63 2.64
N LEU A 285 13.02 5.49 2.21
CA LEU A 285 14.34 5.04 2.65
C LEU A 285 15.43 6.07 2.30
N CYS A 286 15.49 6.51 1.05
CA CYS A 286 16.53 7.42 0.60
C CYS A 286 16.41 8.81 1.22
N ARG A 287 15.17 9.29 1.45
CA ARG A 287 14.85 10.61 2.02
C ARG A 287 15.46 10.84 3.39
N GLU A 288 15.66 9.79 4.19
CA GLU A 288 16.12 9.94 5.58
C GLU A 288 17.51 10.61 5.70
N PHE A 289 18.32 10.51 4.65
CA PHE A 289 19.69 11.04 4.65
C PHE A 289 19.87 12.31 3.81
N ILE A 290 18.80 12.81 3.18
CA ILE A 290 18.85 14.04 2.40
C ILE A 290 18.55 15.23 3.32
N PRO A 291 19.36 16.30 3.29
CA PRO A 291 19.13 17.49 4.10
C PRO A 291 17.83 18.21 3.70
N PHE A 292 17.18 18.86 4.66
CA PHE A 292 16.00 19.67 4.39
C PHE A 292 16.35 20.90 3.54
N SER A 293 17.51 21.52 3.78
CA SER A 293 17.97 22.71 3.06
C SER A 293 19.47 22.61 2.70
N PRO A 294 19.82 22.27 1.45
CA PRO A 294 21.21 22.10 1.00
C PRO A 294 21.82 23.39 0.40
N VAL A 295 21.41 24.58 0.83
CA VAL A 295 21.71 25.86 0.14
C VAL A 295 23.22 26.09 -0.09
N ASP A 296 24.06 25.68 0.86
CA ASP A 296 25.51 25.85 0.77
C ASP A 296 26.25 24.61 0.20
N GLU A 297 25.51 23.59 -0.23
CA GLU A 297 26.05 22.31 -0.68
C GLU A 297 26.13 22.22 -2.20
N VAL A 298 27.34 22.00 -2.71
CA VAL A 298 27.61 21.91 -4.15
C VAL A 298 27.41 20.48 -4.68
N LYS A 299 27.28 19.49 -3.78
CA LYS A 299 27.05 18.08 -4.16
C LYS A 299 26.33 17.31 -3.05
N PRO A 300 25.70 16.17 -3.38
CA PRO A 300 25.19 15.26 -2.37
C PRO A 300 26.28 14.81 -1.43
N ARG A 301 26.11 15.16 -0.16
CA ARG A 301 26.77 14.54 0.97
C ARG A 301 25.69 14.11 1.95
N GLY A 302 26.00 13.15 2.80
CA GLY A 302 25.06 12.68 3.82
C GLY A 302 24.51 13.81 4.71
N PRO A 303 23.71 13.47 5.74
CA PRO A 303 23.00 14.46 6.52
C PRO A 303 23.93 15.53 7.10
N ILE A 304 23.60 16.80 6.88
CA ILE A 304 24.32 17.98 7.42
C ILE A 304 23.64 18.54 8.68
N GLU A 305 22.43 18.06 8.98
CA GLU A 305 21.64 18.44 10.14
C GLU A 305 21.79 17.40 11.27
N PRO A 306 21.90 17.84 12.54
CA PRO A 306 22.00 16.95 13.68
C PRO A 306 20.84 15.92 13.78
N PRO A 307 21.12 14.72 14.32
CA PRO A 307 22.44 14.21 14.66
C PRO A 307 23.27 13.98 13.40
N LEU A 308 24.60 13.96 13.44
CA LEU A 308 25.43 13.62 12.27
C LEU A 308 25.82 12.14 12.31
N LEU A 309 26.09 11.55 11.15
CA LEU A 309 26.66 10.20 11.10
C LEU A 309 28.09 10.22 11.64
N LYS A 310 28.45 9.23 12.46
CA LYS A 310 29.80 9.14 13.04
C LYS A 310 30.84 8.58 12.08
N ALA A 311 30.39 7.94 10.99
CA ALA A 311 31.25 7.49 9.90
C ALA A 311 30.94 8.26 8.61
N ARG A 312 31.99 8.52 7.82
CA ARG A 312 31.86 9.15 6.50
C ARG A 312 31.60 8.08 5.44
N GLY A 313 30.48 8.20 4.75
CA GLY A 313 30.16 7.36 3.60
C GLY A 313 30.89 7.80 2.32
N PRO A 314 31.09 6.89 1.35
CA PRO A 314 31.71 7.23 0.07
C PRO A 314 30.81 8.15 -0.76
N ASP A 315 31.41 9.06 -1.55
CA ASP A 315 30.68 10.03 -2.37
C ASP A 315 29.72 9.34 -3.37
N SER A 316 30.11 8.20 -3.92
CA SER A 316 29.27 7.39 -4.83
C SER A 316 27.97 6.92 -4.19
N PHE A 317 27.98 6.61 -2.89
CA PHE A 317 26.78 6.21 -2.17
C PHE A 317 25.76 7.35 -2.09
N TRP A 318 26.22 8.57 -1.78
CA TRP A 318 25.34 9.73 -1.65
C TRP A 318 24.76 10.17 -3.00
N LEU A 319 25.57 10.13 -4.06
CA LEU A 319 25.11 10.37 -5.42
C LEU A 319 24.03 9.35 -5.83
N GLN A 320 24.27 8.05 -5.59
CA GLN A 320 23.30 7.00 -5.88
C GLN A 320 22.02 7.16 -5.05
N ASN A 321 22.13 7.54 -3.77
CA ASN A 321 20.97 7.73 -2.91
C ASN A 321 20.05 8.87 -3.37
N VAL A 322 20.62 9.99 -3.82
CA VAL A 322 19.85 11.10 -4.41
C VAL A 322 19.24 10.69 -5.74
N PHE A 323 20.00 9.98 -6.59
CA PHE A 323 19.51 9.46 -7.85
C PHE A 323 18.31 8.52 -7.65
N ASP A 324 18.46 7.50 -6.79
CA ASP A 324 17.39 6.53 -6.48
C ASP A 324 16.13 7.22 -5.95
N LEU A 325 16.30 8.25 -5.12
CA LEU A 325 15.20 9.02 -4.57
C LEU A 325 14.43 9.80 -5.66
N TYR A 326 15.16 10.50 -6.53
CA TYR A 326 14.54 11.32 -7.55
C TYR A 326 13.95 10.48 -8.68
N ASP A 327 14.62 9.40 -9.07
CA ASP A 327 14.06 8.41 -10.00
C ASP A 327 12.75 7.86 -9.42
N ALA A 328 12.73 7.40 -8.16
CA ALA A 328 11.51 6.91 -7.53
C ALA A 328 10.37 7.95 -7.53
N ALA A 329 10.66 9.22 -7.23
CA ALA A 329 9.68 10.30 -7.31
C ALA A 329 9.14 10.47 -8.75
N SER A 330 10.02 10.44 -9.75
CA SER A 330 9.68 10.61 -11.16
C SER A 330 8.89 9.44 -11.73
N GLN A 331 9.21 8.22 -11.32
CA GLN A 331 8.47 7.03 -11.69
C GLN A 331 7.08 6.99 -11.04
N ILE A 332 6.91 7.51 -9.81
CA ILE A 332 5.57 7.66 -9.22
C ILE A 332 4.71 8.62 -10.04
N SER A 333 5.26 9.79 -10.39
CA SER A 333 4.55 10.78 -11.22
C SER A 333 4.12 10.20 -12.57
N SER A 334 5.08 9.59 -13.27
CA SER A 334 4.87 9.00 -14.59
C SER A 334 3.85 7.86 -14.53
N LEU A 335 3.94 6.98 -13.53
CA LEU A 335 3.02 5.87 -13.35
C LEU A 335 1.58 6.35 -13.09
N LEU A 336 1.39 7.36 -12.25
CA LEU A 336 0.07 7.94 -11.99
C LEU A 336 -0.51 8.59 -13.25
N SER A 337 0.32 9.31 -14.01
CA SER A 337 -0.08 9.91 -15.28
C SER A 337 -0.45 8.85 -16.33
N ASP A 338 0.33 7.77 -16.44
CA ASP A 338 0.05 6.65 -17.35
C ASP A 338 -1.26 5.93 -16.98
N LEU A 339 -1.54 5.76 -15.68
CA LEU A 339 -2.80 5.20 -15.19
C LEU A 339 -4.00 6.08 -15.56
N GLU A 340 -3.89 7.40 -15.39
CA GLU A 340 -4.93 8.35 -15.80
C GLU A 340 -5.14 8.29 -17.32
N HIS A 341 -4.05 8.26 -18.10
CA HIS A 341 -4.10 8.25 -19.56
C HIS A 341 -4.81 7.02 -20.15
N VAL A 342 -4.65 5.85 -19.52
CA VAL A 342 -5.34 4.62 -19.95
C VAL A 342 -6.75 4.46 -19.36
N GLY A 343 -7.24 5.44 -18.59
CA GLY A 343 -8.57 5.42 -17.97
C GLY A 343 -8.68 4.50 -16.75
N CYS A 344 -7.56 4.17 -16.11
CA CYS A 344 -7.49 3.32 -14.91
C CYS A 344 -6.84 4.06 -13.71
N PRO A 345 -7.33 5.25 -13.33
CA PRO A 345 -6.73 6.02 -12.24
C PRO A 345 -6.91 5.33 -10.90
N LEU A 346 -5.88 5.36 -10.05
CA LEU A 346 -5.94 4.88 -8.67
C LEU A 346 -6.36 6.03 -7.75
N ARG A 347 -7.60 6.01 -7.26
CA ARG A 347 -8.17 7.04 -6.37
C ARG A 347 -8.29 6.53 -4.94
N THR A 348 -7.14 6.26 -4.33
CA THR A 348 -7.04 5.81 -2.94
C THR A 348 -6.22 6.78 -2.11
N PRO A 349 -6.40 6.82 -0.79
CA PRO A 349 -5.52 7.62 0.08
C PRO A 349 -4.03 7.26 -0.08
N PHE A 350 -3.73 6.00 -0.41
CA PHE A 350 -2.35 5.54 -0.64
C PHE A 350 -1.74 6.15 -1.91
N SER A 351 -2.47 6.19 -3.03
CA SER A 351 -1.98 6.87 -4.24
C SER A 351 -1.83 8.38 -4.00
N GLY A 352 -2.70 8.98 -3.18
CA GLY A 352 -2.56 10.36 -2.71
C GLY A 352 -1.25 10.60 -1.95
N LEU A 353 -0.88 9.73 -1.02
CA LEU A 353 0.43 9.78 -0.33
C LEU A 353 1.60 9.70 -1.31
N CYS A 354 1.50 8.81 -2.30
CA CYS A 354 2.53 8.64 -3.32
C CYS A 354 2.68 9.92 -4.16
N ALA A 355 1.57 10.46 -4.66
CA ALA A 355 1.54 11.70 -5.43
C ALA A 355 2.10 12.89 -4.65
N PHE A 356 1.70 13.05 -3.38
CA PHE A 356 2.21 14.09 -2.50
C PHE A 356 3.74 13.97 -2.31
N SER A 357 4.22 12.75 -2.04
CA SER A 357 5.65 12.48 -1.82
C SER A 357 6.49 12.72 -3.08
N SER A 358 5.97 12.31 -4.24
CA SER A 358 6.58 12.56 -5.55
C SER A 358 6.64 14.05 -5.88
N THR A 359 5.55 14.77 -5.65
CA THR A 359 5.46 16.23 -5.84
C THR A 359 6.51 16.96 -4.99
N LEU A 360 6.58 16.64 -3.69
CA LEU A 360 7.53 17.26 -2.77
C LEU A 360 8.96 17.15 -3.26
N TRP A 361 9.36 15.98 -3.77
CA TRP A 361 10.72 15.75 -4.25
C TRP A 361 10.99 16.32 -5.64
N SER A 362 9.95 16.48 -6.45
CA SER A 362 10.03 17.21 -7.71
C SER A 362 10.27 18.71 -7.45
N ILE A 363 9.54 19.30 -6.50
CA ILE A 363 9.76 20.69 -6.03
C ILE A 363 11.16 20.84 -5.42
N TYR A 364 11.60 19.91 -4.58
CA TYR A 364 12.96 19.93 -4.02
C TYR A 364 14.02 19.91 -5.14
N GLY A 365 13.82 19.06 -6.15
CA GLY A 365 14.67 18.98 -7.33
C GLY A 365 14.80 20.30 -8.08
N ALA A 366 13.68 20.99 -8.28
CA ALA A 366 13.61 22.30 -8.93
C ALA A 366 14.23 23.42 -8.06
N ALA A 367 14.04 23.36 -6.74
CA ALA A 367 14.51 24.38 -5.80
C ALA A 367 16.03 24.30 -5.53
N PHE A 368 16.61 23.11 -5.59
CA PHE A 368 18.03 22.87 -5.26
C PHE A 368 18.80 22.18 -6.39
N PRO A 369 18.82 22.74 -7.62
CA PRO A 369 19.37 22.06 -8.79
C PRO A 369 20.87 21.80 -8.68
N ASN A 370 21.63 22.70 -8.04
CA ASN A 370 23.07 22.51 -7.83
C ASN A 370 23.36 21.29 -6.94
N PHE A 371 22.65 21.16 -5.82
CA PHE A 371 22.79 20.02 -4.92
C PHE A 371 22.40 18.71 -5.61
N MET A 372 21.36 18.74 -6.44
CA MET A 372 20.88 17.58 -7.19
C MET A 372 21.76 17.25 -8.41
N GLY A 373 22.68 18.14 -8.80
CA GLY A 373 23.47 18.01 -10.02
C GLY A 373 22.63 18.11 -11.30
N PHE A 374 21.52 18.85 -11.25
CA PHE A 374 20.59 19.00 -12.36
C PHE A 374 21.06 20.03 -13.38
N THR A 375 20.90 19.69 -14.66
CA THR A 375 20.96 20.64 -15.77
C THR A 375 19.72 21.55 -15.76
N PRO A 376 19.75 22.73 -16.42
CA PRO A 376 18.57 23.59 -16.52
C PRO A 376 17.34 22.88 -17.09
N SER A 377 17.53 21.95 -18.02
CA SER A 377 16.43 21.14 -18.56
C SER A 377 15.81 20.21 -17.52
N GLN A 378 16.64 19.57 -16.67
CA GLN A 378 16.15 18.70 -15.60
C GLN A 378 15.47 19.49 -14.48
N THR A 379 15.95 20.70 -14.18
CA THR A 379 15.28 21.61 -13.25
C THR A 379 13.89 21.99 -13.74
N SER A 380 13.76 22.34 -15.03
CA SER A 380 12.47 22.66 -15.64
C SER A 380 11.53 21.44 -15.68
N ASP A 381 12.05 20.25 -15.97
CA ASP A 381 11.24 19.02 -15.98
C ASP A 381 10.77 18.65 -14.56
N ALA A 382 11.61 18.84 -13.54
CA ALA A 382 11.24 18.64 -12.15
C ALA A 382 10.06 19.55 -11.74
N ASP A 383 10.09 20.82 -12.16
CA ASP A 383 9.01 21.78 -11.90
C ASP A 383 7.71 21.36 -12.62
N SER A 384 7.80 21.05 -13.91
CA SER A 384 6.66 20.53 -14.69
C SER A 384 6.10 19.22 -14.13
N GLN A 385 6.97 18.35 -13.61
CA GLN A 385 6.58 17.10 -12.98
C GLN A 385 5.81 17.33 -11.68
N ALA A 386 6.20 18.33 -10.87
CA ALA A 386 5.47 18.70 -9.68
C ALA A 386 4.04 19.14 -10.03
N GLU A 387 3.88 20.03 -11.02
CA GLU A 387 2.57 20.49 -11.49
C GLU A 387 1.70 19.34 -12.01
N ARG A 388 2.26 18.48 -12.88
CA ARG A 388 1.55 17.29 -13.40
C ARG A 388 1.07 16.37 -12.29
N THR A 389 1.90 16.12 -11.29
CA THR A 389 1.56 15.20 -10.19
C THR A 389 0.52 15.84 -9.25
N MET A 390 0.59 17.14 -9.02
CA MET A 390 -0.44 17.86 -8.26
C MET A 390 -1.80 17.83 -8.95
N ALA A 391 -1.85 17.89 -10.28
CA ALA A 391 -3.11 17.78 -11.02
C ALA A 391 -3.82 16.43 -10.78
N VAL A 392 -3.09 15.37 -10.42
CA VAL A 392 -3.69 14.08 -10.01
C VAL A 392 -4.38 14.18 -8.64
N LEU A 393 -3.88 15.06 -7.75
CA LEU A 393 -4.45 15.30 -6.43
C LEU A 393 -5.66 16.25 -6.45
N TYR A 394 -5.68 17.18 -7.40
CA TYR A 394 -6.74 18.17 -7.59
C TYR A 394 -7.53 17.83 -8.86
N HIS A 395 -8.57 17.02 -8.73
CA HIS A 395 -9.63 17.03 -9.74
C HIS A 395 -10.72 17.98 -9.26
N ASP A 396 -11.00 19.00 -10.09
CA ASP A 396 -12.11 19.93 -9.90
C ASP A 396 -13.40 19.13 -9.72
N GLU A 397 -14.05 19.33 -8.57
CA GLU A 397 -15.48 19.07 -8.42
C GLU A 397 -16.21 20.11 -9.29
N GLY A 398 -16.29 19.85 -10.58
CA GLY A 398 -17.10 20.60 -11.54
C GLY A 398 -18.57 20.26 -11.45
#